data_AF-A2G3Q9-F1
#
_entry.id   AF-A2G3Q9-F1
#
_cell.length_a   1.000
_cell.length_b   1.000
_cell.length_c   1.000
_cell.angle_alpha   90.00
_cell.angle_beta   90.00
_cell.angle_gamma   90.00
#
_symmetry.space_group_name_H-M   'P 1'
#
loop_
_entity.id
_entity.type
_entity.pdbx_description
1 polymer ?
#
loop_
_entity_poly.entity_id
_entity_poly.type
_entity_poly.pdbx_seq_one_letter_code
_entity_poly.pdbx_strand_id
1 'polypeptide(L)'
;MESYDAQFIQFNELTAEFHKFLDTEENLILHTKSLIDILEYCCDNYNSFLANTSQVMFQSLTKSVLVFSENSSNTEIFNSQYQRLLDIYAEISAQIILMIKRIHKTLVPQIKDAVREELDVFEDCKERVSEIEKNYLNRKTSINNNVSMLKGIAKDIASAKKKNDVFKLTPLVKSYVQIYKSTKVISRNLNLFILKYNKEVQKATEAFKNLDTKRSQIILNFILDISTEYEDSFKNYTSVYKAITEKYSKPQNVLTGEDYVKWFIHEKNLFRTMLSDAVYKSTGFQFEEDPDILIRSSHIEAAPTDYPIYVAKAKYKFDSKGQTELSFLPGDTLYLYEKPSQMWILASKNGQYPQGYIPSSAITILEKKFCYSLVSKAYDNDYLGIAPGMCLVIENNLGDTYICTNPQGKQGKVKKSDVVIC
;
A
#
# COMPACT_ATOMS: atom_id res chain seq x y z
N MET A 1 -22.87 -31.36 -30.63
CA MET A 1 -21.73 -31.78 -29.79
C MET A 1 -20.83 -30.60 -29.48
N GLU A 2 -20.50 -29.75 -30.46
CA GLU A 2 -19.70 -28.53 -30.26
C GLU A 2 -20.21 -27.62 -29.12
N SER A 3 -21.54 -27.42 -29.01
CA SER A 3 -22.11 -26.62 -27.91
C SER A 3 -21.85 -27.18 -26.50
N TYR A 4 -21.74 -28.50 -26.34
CA TYR A 4 -21.42 -29.10 -25.03
C TYR A 4 -19.94 -28.86 -24.70
N ASP A 5 -19.06 -29.12 -25.67
CA ASP A 5 -17.62 -28.98 -25.49
C ASP A 5 -17.27 -27.51 -25.15
N ALA A 6 -17.98 -26.53 -25.74
CA ALA A 6 -17.85 -25.11 -25.38
C ALA A 6 -18.34 -24.78 -23.95
N GLN A 7 -19.51 -25.28 -23.55
CA GLN A 7 -20.03 -25.07 -22.18
C GLN A 7 -19.14 -25.68 -21.12
N PHE A 8 -18.51 -26.81 -21.43
CA PHE A 8 -17.54 -27.45 -20.55
C PHE A 8 -16.28 -26.62 -20.37
N ILE A 9 -15.72 -26.09 -21.45
CA ILE A 9 -14.57 -25.18 -21.39
C ILE A 9 -14.91 -23.96 -20.53
N GLN A 10 -16.07 -23.34 -20.74
CA GLN A 10 -16.53 -22.19 -19.96
C GLN A 10 -16.68 -22.52 -18.46
N PHE A 11 -17.21 -23.70 -18.13
CA PHE A 11 -17.34 -24.12 -16.72
C PHE A 11 -15.97 -24.34 -16.06
N ASN A 12 -15.01 -24.91 -16.78
CA ASN A 12 -13.64 -25.07 -16.26
C ASN A 12 -12.92 -23.73 -16.08
N GLU A 13 -13.12 -22.79 -17.00
CA GLU A 13 -12.60 -21.43 -16.87
C GLU A 13 -13.17 -20.75 -15.62
N LEU A 14 -14.49 -20.83 -15.41
CA LEU A 14 -15.16 -20.32 -14.22
C LEU A 14 -14.64 -20.98 -12.93
N THR A 15 -14.42 -22.29 -12.95
CA THR A 15 -13.87 -23.06 -11.81
C THR A 15 -12.43 -22.61 -11.50
N ALA A 16 -11.61 -22.42 -12.53
CA ALA A 16 -10.23 -21.95 -12.38
C ALA A 16 -10.17 -20.50 -11.87
N GLU A 17 -11.09 -19.65 -12.32
CA GLU A 17 -11.22 -18.28 -11.82
C GLU A 17 -11.61 -18.27 -10.33
N PHE A 18 -12.56 -19.12 -9.93
CA PHE A 18 -12.96 -19.24 -8.52
C PHE A 18 -11.79 -19.67 -7.62
N HIS A 19 -10.97 -20.63 -8.06
CA HIS A 19 -9.75 -21.02 -7.33
C HIS A 19 -8.77 -19.85 -7.14
N LYS A 20 -8.55 -19.03 -8.17
CA LYS A 20 -7.66 -17.85 -8.05
C LYS A 20 -8.16 -16.85 -7.01
N PHE A 21 -9.48 -16.70 -6.87
CA PHE A 21 -10.04 -15.85 -5.84
C PHE A 21 -9.82 -16.43 -4.43
N LEU A 22 -10.03 -17.73 -4.25
CA LEU A 22 -9.72 -18.40 -2.97
C LEU A 22 -8.23 -18.23 -2.60
N ASP A 23 -7.31 -18.39 -3.55
CA ASP A 23 -5.88 -18.14 -3.32
C ASP A 23 -5.64 -16.68 -2.89
N THR A 24 -6.36 -15.72 -3.46
CA THR A 24 -6.25 -14.30 -3.11
C THR A 24 -6.76 -14.03 -1.70
N GLU A 25 -7.82 -14.71 -1.27
CA GLU A 25 -8.39 -14.59 0.08
C GLU A 25 -7.51 -15.24 1.15
N GLU A 26 -6.92 -16.40 0.85
CA GLU A 26 -5.91 -17.00 1.71
C GLU A 26 -4.71 -16.05 1.88
N ASN A 27 -4.28 -15.40 0.79
CA ASN A 27 -3.24 -14.38 0.85
C ASN A 27 -3.67 -13.15 1.67
N LEU A 28 -4.93 -12.71 1.59
CA LEU A 28 -5.46 -11.62 2.43
C LEU A 28 -5.37 -11.99 3.93
N ILE A 29 -5.76 -13.22 4.28
CA ILE A 29 -5.66 -13.75 5.65
C ILE A 29 -4.19 -13.79 6.10
N LEU A 30 -3.29 -14.23 5.22
CA LEU A 30 -1.85 -14.28 5.50
C LEU A 30 -1.28 -12.87 5.75
N HIS A 31 -1.60 -11.88 4.91
CA HIS A 31 -1.14 -10.50 5.10
C HIS A 31 -1.73 -9.85 6.35
N THR A 32 -2.97 -10.20 6.72
CA THR A 32 -3.57 -9.75 7.99
C THR A 32 -2.75 -10.25 9.18
N LYS A 33 -2.19 -11.47 9.10
CA LYS A 33 -1.27 -11.97 10.12
C LYS A 33 -0.01 -11.11 10.23
N SER A 34 0.57 -10.69 9.10
CA SER A 34 1.72 -9.78 9.11
C SER A 34 1.41 -8.43 9.74
N LEU A 35 0.18 -7.90 9.60
CA LEU A 35 -0.25 -6.70 10.32
C LEU A 35 -0.22 -6.92 11.84
N ILE A 36 -0.69 -8.08 12.32
CA ILE A 36 -0.62 -8.43 13.74
C ILE A 36 0.85 -8.47 14.21
N ASP A 37 1.73 -9.11 13.45
CA ASP A 37 3.16 -9.20 13.80
C ASP A 37 3.81 -7.81 13.92
N ILE A 38 3.46 -6.86 13.04
CA ILE A 38 3.94 -5.46 13.10
C ILE A 38 3.42 -4.77 14.37
N LEU A 39 2.14 -4.94 14.70
CA LEU A 39 1.52 -4.35 15.88
C LEU A 39 2.12 -4.92 17.17
N GLU A 40 2.37 -6.23 17.21
CA GLU A 40 3.06 -6.89 18.32
C GLU A 40 4.48 -6.33 18.49
N TYR A 41 5.23 -6.20 17.40
CA TYR A 41 6.56 -5.58 17.43
C TYR A 41 6.53 -4.14 17.96
N CYS A 42 5.57 -3.32 17.54
CA CYS A 42 5.39 -1.96 18.08
C CYS A 42 5.09 -2.00 19.58
N CYS A 43 4.17 -2.86 20.02
CA CYS A 43 3.82 -3.04 21.42
C CYS A 43 5.03 -3.45 22.27
N ASP A 44 5.82 -4.43 21.81
CA ASP A 44 7.02 -4.90 22.49
C ASP A 44 8.09 -3.82 22.63
N ASN A 45 8.27 -3.00 21.60
CA ASN A 45 9.19 -1.86 21.67
C ASN A 45 8.70 -0.80 22.66
N TYR A 46 7.40 -0.49 22.69
CA TYR A 46 6.85 0.44 23.68
C TYR A 46 7.01 -0.09 25.10
N ASN A 47 6.74 -1.39 25.33
CA ASN A 47 6.92 -2.02 26.63
C ASN A 47 8.39 -2.07 27.05
N SER A 48 9.30 -2.34 26.11
CA SER A 48 10.75 -2.32 26.35
C SER A 48 11.24 -0.92 26.68
N PHE A 49 10.74 0.10 25.96
CA PHE A 49 11.02 1.50 26.27
C PHE A 49 10.49 1.87 27.65
N LEU A 50 9.24 1.51 27.99
CA LEU A 50 8.66 1.69 29.32
C LEU A 50 9.52 1.05 30.41
N ALA A 51 9.95 -0.19 30.22
CA ALA A 51 10.81 -0.91 31.17
C ALA A 51 12.17 -0.24 31.34
N ASN A 52 12.83 0.12 30.23
CA ASN A 52 14.14 0.78 30.26
C ASN A 52 14.05 2.19 30.86
N THR A 53 13.07 2.99 30.44
CA THR A 53 12.86 4.35 30.95
C THR A 53 12.46 4.33 32.40
N SER A 54 11.57 3.43 32.83
CA SER A 54 11.21 3.29 34.25
C SER A 54 12.39 2.82 35.11
N GLN A 55 13.26 1.95 34.60
CA GLN A 55 14.47 1.53 35.29
C GLN A 55 15.52 2.64 35.38
N VAL A 56 15.80 3.34 34.27
CA VAL A 56 16.72 4.50 34.24
C VAL A 56 16.20 5.61 35.15
N MET A 57 14.89 5.85 35.11
CA MET A 57 14.19 6.74 36.02
C MET A 57 14.37 6.31 37.46
N PHE A 58 14.05 5.06 37.80
CA PHE A 58 14.22 4.54 39.15
C PHE A 58 15.66 4.70 39.61
N GLN A 59 16.66 4.39 38.78
CA GLN A 59 18.07 4.56 39.14
C GLN A 59 18.49 6.02 39.29
N SER A 60 18.07 6.89 38.37
CA SER A 60 18.38 8.32 38.39
C SER A 60 17.69 9.02 39.55
N LEU A 61 16.40 8.74 39.75
CA LEU A 61 15.59 9.22 40.85
C LEU A 61 16.03 8.63 42.18
N THR A 62 16.46 7.37 42.29
CA THR A 62 16.96 6.83 43.56
C THR A 62 18.31 7.44 43.93
N LYS A 63 19.22 7.62 42.97
CA LYS A 63 20.48 8.37 43.18
C LYS A 63 20.21 9.82 43.57
N SER A 64 19.23 10.44 42.94
CA SER A 64 18.75 11.78 43.20
C SER A 64 18.11 11.90 44.58
N VAL A 65 17.16 11.03 44.93
CA VAL A 65 16.41 11.00 46.19
C VAL A 65 17.31 10.73 47.38
N LEU A 66 18.33 9.87 47.25
CA LEU A 66 19.38 9.70 48.26
C LEU A 66 20.24 10.97 48.46
N VAL A 67 20.27 11.86 47.47
CA VAL A 67 20.90 13.19 47.54
C VAL A 67 19.90 14.28 47.95
N PHE A 68 18.58 14.08 47.76
CA PHE A 68 17.51 15.07 47.93
C PHE A 68 16.62 14.86 49.16
N SER A 69 16.91 13.87 50.03
CA SER A 69 16.05 13.47 51.15
C SER A 69 15.91 14.50 52.30
N GLU A 70 16.39 15.74 52.14
CA GLU A 70 16.21 16.82 53.13
C GLU A 70 15.19 17.89 52.70
N ASN A 71 14.72 17.95 51.45
CA ASN A 71 13.69 18.90 51.01
C ASN A 71 12.64 18.26 50.08
N SER A 72 11.46 17.98 50.63
CA SER A 72 10.46 17.05 50.06
C SER A 72 9.60 17.56 48.89
N SER A 73 9.57 18.87 48.60
CA SER A 73 8.57 19.43 47.65
C SER A 73 8.96 19.32 46.17
N ASN A 74 10.26 19.30 45.83
CA ASN A 74 10.71 19.36 44.42
C ASN A 74 10.83 17.98 43.75
N THR A 75 10.96 16.91 44.54
CA THR A 75 11.01 15.52 44.05
C THR A 75 9.68 15.09 43.42
N GLU A 76 8.55 15.60 43.92
CA GLU A 76 7.21 15.27 43.41
C GLU A 76 7.00 15.77 41.98
N ILE A 77 7.60 16.91 41.61
CA ILE A 77 7.39 17.55 40.30
C ILE A 77 8.11 16.77 39.18
N PHE A 78 9.37 16.35 39.39
CA PHE A 78 10.09 15.53 38.41
C PHE A 78 9.41 14.18 38.18
N ASN A 79 8.93 13.54 39.23
CA ASN A 79 8.17 12.30 39.12
C ASN A 79 6.93 12.49 38.23
N SER A 80 6.29 13.66 38.25
CA SER A 80 5.06 13.91 37.49
C SER A 80 5.23 13.94 35.97
N GLN A 81 6.30 14.55 35.43
CA GLN A 81 6.48 14.68 33.96
C GLN A 81 6.85 13.35 33.30
N TYR A 82 7.67 12.55 33.97
CA TYR A 82 7.99 11.23 33.46
C TYR A 82 6.85 10.23 33.69
N GLN A 83 6.13 10.32 34.82
CA GLN A 83 4.92 9.53 35.02
C GLN A 83 3.88 9.84 33.93
N ARG A 84 3.77 11.09 33.49
CA ARG A 84 2.96 11.47 32.32
C ARG A 84 3.36 10.69 31.08
N LEU A 85 4.65 10.62 30.77
CA LEU A 85 5.15 9.93 29.59
C LEU A 85 4.93 8.40 29.69
N LEU A 86 5.15 7.83 30.87
CA LEU A 86 4.86 6.41 31.15
C LEU A 86 3.37 6.10 30.99
N ASP A 87 2.49 6.95 31.53
CA ASP A 87 1.03 6.81 31.41
C ASP A 87 0.60 6.84 29.93
N ILE A 88 1.21 7.70 29.10
CA ILE A 88 0.94 7.79 27.64
C ILE A 88 1.35 6.50 26.94
N TYR A 89 2.58 6.04 27.14
CA TYR A 89 3.07 4.83 26.46
C TYR A 89 2.33 3.56 26.91
N ALA A 90 1.96 3.47 28.20
CA ALA A 90 1.17 2.36 28.72
C ALA A 90 -0.22 2.30 28.06
N GLU A 91 -0.87 3.45 27.89
CA GLU A 91 -2.16 3.51 27.19
C GLU A 91 -2.03 3.11 25.72
N ILE A 92 -1.03 3.64 24.99
CA ILE A 92 -0.78 3.27 23.58
C ILE A 92 -0.61 1.75 23.46
N SER A 93 0.23 1.17 24.32
CA SER A 93 0.47 -0.27 24.37
C SER A 93 -0.83 -1.06 24.62
N ALA A 94 -1.64 -0.62 25.59
CA ALA A 94 -2.92 -1.25 25.91
C ALA A 94 -3.91 -1.21 24.72
N GLN A 95 -4.03 -0.08 24.02
CA GLN A 95 -4.91 0.04 22.85
C GLN A 95 -4.44 -0.87 21.70
N ILE A 96 -3.13 -0.94 21.44
CA ILE A 96 -2.55 -1.85 20.44
C ILE A 96 -2.89 -3.31 20.79
N ILE A 97 -2.76 -3.72 22.06
CA ILE A 97 -3.09 -5.08 22.51
C ILE A 97 -4.58 -5.38 22.33
N LEU A 98 -5.47 -4.44 22.65
CA LEU A 98 -6.91 -4.62 22.46
C LEU A 98 -7.26 -4.81 20.98
N MET A 99 -6.69 -3.99 20.10
CA MET A 99 -6.85 -4.10 18.66
C MET A 99 -6.34 -5.45 18.13
N ILE A 100 -5.12 -5.87 18.50
CA ILE A 100 -4.57 -7.20 18.16
C ILE A 100 -5.53 -8.30 18.60
N LYS A 101 -6.00 -8.25 19.85
CA LYS A 101 -6.91 -9.25 20.42
C LYS A 101 -8.22 -9.30 19.63
N ARG A 102 -8.78 -8.17 19.22
CA ARG A 102 -10.02 -8.10 18.42
C ARG A 102 -9.80 -8.72 17.04
N ILE A 103 -8.75 -8.30 16.33
CA ILE A 103 -8.40 -8.80 15.00
C ILE A 103 -8.18 -10.32 15.06
N HIS A 104 -7.33 -10.79 15.98
CA HIS A 104 -6.94 -12.20 16.07
C HIS A 104 -8.07 -13.12 16.57
N LYS A 105 -8.87 -12.70 17.55
CA LYS A 105 -9.89 -13.56 18.17
C LYS A 105 -11.26 -13.49 17.49
N THR A 106 -11.54 -12.42 16.77
CA THR A 106 -12.87 -12.21 16.18
C THR A 106 -12.81 -12.16 14.66
N LEU A 107 -12.08 -11.19 14.11
CA LEU A 107 -12.15 -10.89 12.67
C LEU A 107 -11.49 -11.97 11.80
N VAL A 108 -10.29 -12.42 12.16
CA VAL A 108 -9.56 -13.47 11.40
C VAL A 108 -10.30 -14.82 11.42
N PRO A 109 -10.84 -15.31 12.55
CA PRO A 109 -11.66 -16.52 12.55
C PRO A 109 -12.91 -16.41 11.69
N GLN A 110 -13.62 -15.28 11.74
CA GLN A 110 -14.83 -15.07 10.95
C GLN A 110 -14.58 -15.19 9.43
N ILE A 111 -13.52 -14.57 8.92
CA ILE A 111 -13.18 -14.68 7.50
C ILE A 111 -12.68 -16.09 7.14
N LYS A 112 -11.95 -16.77 8.04
CA LYS A 112 -11.52 -18.17 7.83
C LYS A 112 -12.70 -19.14 7.76
N ASP A 113 -13.64 -19.02 8.69
CA ASP A 113 -14.83 -19.87 8.73
C ASP A 113 -15.70 -19.65 7.49
N ALA A 114 -15.84 -18.39 7.05
CA ALA A 114 -16.52 -18.05 5.80
C ALA A 114 -15.85 -18.68 4.57
N VAL A 115 -14.54 -18.47 4.38
CA VAL A 115 -13.79 -19.04 3.24
C VAL A 115 -13.89 -20.57 3.22
N ARG A 116 -13.89 -21.21 4.40
CA ARG A 116 -14.06 -22.66 4.51
C ARG A 116 -15.45 -23.13 4.09
N GLU A 117 -16.51 -22.48 4.56
CA GLU A 117 -17.89 -22.79 4.15
C GLU A 117 -18.05 -22.65 2.63
N GLU A 118 -17.47 -21.60 2.04
CA GLU A 118 -17.52 -21.36 0.61
C GLU A 118 -16.74 -22.41 -0.20
N LEU A 119 -15.58 -22.84 0.29
CA LEU A 119 -14.79 -23.92 -0.31
C LEU A 119 -15.55 -25.24 -0.33
N ASP A 120 -16.24 -25.59 0.76
CA ASP A 120 -17.04 -26.81 0.87
C ASP A 120 -18.19 -26.82 -0.17
N VAL A 121 -18.91 -25.71 -0.32
CA VAL A 121 -19.98 -25.57 -1.33
C VAL A 121 -19.41 -25.63 -2.75
N PHE A 122 -18.26 -24.99 -2.97
CA PHE A 122 -17.59 -24.99 -4.27
C PHE A 122 -17.15 -26.40 -4.70
N GLU A 123 -16.49 -27.15 -3.83
CA GLU A 123 -16.03 -28.51 -4.15
C GLU A 123 -17.22 -29.49 -4.34
N ASP A 124 -18.29 -29.37 -3.56
CA ASP A 124 -19.53 -30.14 -3.79
C ASP A 124 -20.14 -29.86 -5.19
N CYS A 125 -20.21 -28.59 -5.59
CA CYS A 125 -20.67 -28.21 -6.92
C CYS A 125 -19.79 -28.78 -8.04
N LYS A 126 -18.47 -28.67 -7.89
CA LYS A 126 -17.47 -29.16 -8.84
C LYS A 126 -17.52 -30.69 -8.98
N GLU A 127 -17.56 -31.42 -7.87
CA GLU A 127 -17.64 -32.88 -7.87
C GLU A 127 -18.89 -33.38 -8.60
N ARG A 128 -20.07 -32.79 -8.32
CA ARG A 128 -21.31 -33.12 -9.02
C ARG A 128 -21.23 -32.90 -10.52
N VAL A 129 -20.66 -31.78 -10.98
CA VAL A 129 -20.53 -31.49 -12.41
C VAL A 129 -19.54 -32.45 -13.08
N SER A 130 -18.39 -32.71 -12.45
CA SER A 130 -17.38 -33.66 -12.94
C SER A 130 -17.92 -35.09 -13.03
N GLU A 131 -18.77 -35.54 -12.10
CA GLU A 131 -19.39 -36.86 -12.18
C GLU A 131 -20.32 -36.99 -13.40
N ILE A 132 -21.14 -35.97 -13.66
CA ILE A 132 -22.04 -35.93 -14.82
C ILE A 132 -21.24 -35.92 -16.12
N GLU A 133 -20.15 -35.16 -16.15
CA GLU A 133 -19.26 -35.05 -17.30
C GLU A 133 -18.58 -36.40 -17.62
N LYS A 134 -18.02 -37.07 -16.61
CA LYS A 134 -17.45 -38.42 -16.75
C LYS A 134 -18.47 -39.39 -17.34
N ASN A 135 -19.72 -39.33 -16.87
CA ASN A 135 -20.81 -40.15 -17.40
C ASN A 135 -21.15 -39.81 -18.87
N TYR A 136 -21.10 -38.53 -19.24
CA TYR A 136 -21.28 -38.09 -20.63
C TYR A 136 -20.15 -38.62 -21.54
N LEU A 137 -18.89 -38.47 -21.14
CA LEU A 137 -17.72 -38.91 -21.92
C LEU A 137 -17.74 -40.43 -22.16
N ASN A 138 -18.05 -41.22 -21.13
CA ASN A 138 -18.18 -42.68 -21.25
C ASN A 138 -19.22 -43.09 -22.31
N ARG A 139 -20.36 -42.38 -22.35
CA ARG A 139 -21.41 -42.61 -23.35
C ARG A 139 -21.00 -42.13 -24.75
N LYS A 140 -20.34 -40.97 -24.87
CA LYS A 140 -19.79 -40.45 -26.13
C LYS A 140 -18.80 -41.45 -26.74
N THR A 141 -17.89 -42.00 -25.93
CA THR A 141 -16.94 -43.04 -26.33
C THR A 141 -17.65 -44.32 -26.79
N SER A 142 -18.68 -44.76 -26.07
CA SER A 142 -19.47 -45.94 -26.45
C SER A 142 -20.17 -45.75 -27.81
N ILE A 143 -20.72 -44.56 -28.08
CA ILE A 143 -21.32 -44.23 -29.38
C ILE A 143 -20.25 -44.25 -30.47
N ASN A 144 -19.10 -43.64 -30.25
CA ASN A 144 -18.01 -43.61 -31.24
C ASN A 144 -17.52 -45.02 -31.59
N ASN A 145 -17.37 -45.89 -30.58
CA ASN A 145 -17.02 -47.29 -30.77
C ASN A 145 -18.07 -48.02 -31.61
N ASN A 146 -19.36 -47.87 -31.28
CA ASN A 146 -20.43 -48.48 -32.07
C ASN A 146 -20.49 -47.94 -33.51
N VAL A 147 -20.27 -46.64 -33.72
CA VAL A 147 -20.24 -46.04 -35.07
C VAL A 147 -19.08 -46.62 -35.88
N SER A 148 -17.91 -46.80 -35.27
CA SER A 148 -16.75 -47.46 -35.90
C SER A 148 -17.09 -48.91 -36.30
N MET A 149 -17.69 -49.68 -35.39
CA MET A 149 -18.15 -51.06 -35.68
C MET A 149 -19.18 -51.10 -36.80
N LEU A 150 -20.17 -50.20 -36.81
CA LEU A 150 -21.19 -50.11 -37.86
C LEU A 150 -20.55 -49.82 -39.22
N LYS A 151 -19.54 -48.94 -39.28
CA LYS A 151 -18.78 -48.68 -40.51
C LYS A 151 -18.01 -49.92 -41.00
N GLY A 152 -17.43 -50.70 -40.08
CA GLY A 152 -16.80 -51.98 -40.38
C GLY A 152 -17.78 -52.99 -40.98
N ILE A 153 -18.87 -53.28 -40.26
CA ILE A 153 -19.89 -54.24 -40.70
C ILE A 153 -20.54 -53.80 -42.02
N ALA A 154 -20.74 -52.50 -42.25
CA ALA A 154 -21.28 -52.00 -43.51
C ALA A 154 -20.36 -52.31 -44.71
N LYS A 155 -19.03 -52.21 -44.52
CA LYS A 155 -18.05 -52.63 -45.55
C LYS A 155 -18.12 -54.13 -45.80
N ASP A 156 -18.25 -54.93 -44.75
CA ASP A 156 -18.36 -56.39 -44.85
C ASP A 156 -19.65 -56.82 -45.57
N ILE A 157 -20.79 -56.18 -45.25
CA ILE A 157 -22.06 -56.37 -45.95
C ILE A 157 -21.91 -56.03 -47.44
N ALA A 158 -21.28 -54.90 -47.77
CA ALA A 158 -21.06 -54.50 -49.16
C ALA A 158 -20.17 -55.52 -49.91
N SER A 159 -19.15 -56.06 -49.24
CA SER A 159 -18.27 -57.10 -49.78
C SER A 159 -18.99 -58.43 -50.00
N ALA A 160 -19.77 -58.89 -49.01
CA ALA A 160 -20.56 -60.12 -49.11
C ALA A 160 -21.65 -60.01 -50.20
N LYS A 161 -22.30 -58.85 -50.32
CA LYS A 161 -23.26 -58.55 -51.38
C LYS A 161 -22.63 -58.62 -52.77
N LYS A 162 -21.43 -58.06 -52.96
CA LYS A 162 -20.69 -58.16 -54.23
C LYS A 162 -20.36 -59.60 -54.62
N LYS A 163 -20.17 -60.48 -53.64
CA LYS A 163 -19.86 -61.91 -53.83
C LYS A 163 -21.12 -62.80 -53.90
N ASN A 164 -22.32 -62.25 -53.76
CA ASN A 164 -23.57 -63.00 -53.65
C ASN A 164 -23.57 -64.06 -52.51
N ASP A 165 -22.83 -63.82 -51.42
CA ASP A 165 -22.71 -64.75 -50.29
C ASP A 165 -23.89 -64.55 -49.31
N VAL A 166 -25.03 -65.17 -49.62
CA VAL A 166 -26.29 -65.04 -48.85
C VAL A 166 -26.14 -65.55 -47.42
N PHE A 167 -25.35 -66.60 -47.21
CA PHE A 167 -25.14 -67.19 -45.87
C PHE A 167 -24.45 -66.21 -44.92
N LYS A 168 -23.51 -65.38 -45.41
CA LYS A 168 -22.85 -64.35 -44.58
C LYS A 168 -23.68 -63.07 -44.43
N LEU A 169 -24.53 -62.74 -45.38
CA LEU A 169 -25.34 -61.52 -45.35
C LEU A 169 -26.30 -61.48 -44.16
N THR A 170 -27.07 -62.55 -43.93
CA THR A 170 -28.07 -62.60 -42.84
C THR A 170 -27.49 -62.31 -41.44
N PRO A 171 -26.41 -62.98 -40.98
CA PRO A 171 -25.84 -62.69 -39.66
C PRO A 171 -25.21 -61.30 -39.59
N LEU A 172 -24.55 -60.82 -40.65
CA LEU A 172 -23.98 -59.47 -40.68
C LEU A 172 -25.06 -58.38 -40.54
N VAL A 173 -26.17 -58.52 -41.27
CA VAL A 173 -27.31 -57.60 -41.19
C VAL A 173 -27.93 -57.64 -39.79
N LYS A 174 -28.08 -58.83 -39.19
CA LYS A 174 -28.60 -58.98 -37.82
C LYS A 174 -27.71 -58.24 -36.81
N SER A 175 -26.40 -58.45 -36.87
CA SER A 175 -25.43 -57.75 -36.01
C SER A 175 -25.45 -56.24 -36.22
N TYR A 176 -25.52 -55.79 -37.48
CA TYR A 176 -25.64 -54.36 -37.81
C TYR A 176 -26.88 -53.74 -37.17
N VAL A 177 -28.05 -54.37 -37.33
CA VAL A 177 -29.33 -53.87 -36.77
C VAL A 177 -29.27 -53.86 -35.24
N GLN A 178 -28.66 -54.86 -34.60
CA GLN A 178 -28.51 -54.91 -33.16
C GLN A 178 -27.64 -53.76 -32.63
N ILE A 179 -26.46 -53.55 -33.22
CA ILE A 179 -25.56 -52.46 -32.82
C ILE A 179 -26.23 -51.11 -33.09
N TYR A 180 -26.91 -50.95 -34.23
CA TYR A 180 -27.65 -49.73 -34.56
C TYR A 180 -28.73 -49.40 -33.53
N LYS A 181 -29.53 -50.40 -33.11
CA LYS A 181 -30.53 -50.23 -32.05
C LYS A 181 -29.88 -49.80 -30.72
N SER A 182 -28.78 -50.46 -30.33
CA SER A 182 -28.02 -50.11 -29.13
C SER A 182 -27.51 -48.66 -29.19
N THR A 183 -26.87 -48.27 -30.29
CA THR A 183 -26.39 -46.89 -30.52
C THR A 183 -27.52 -45.88 -30.40
N LYS A 184 -28.69 -46.16 -31.00
CA LYS A 184 -29.86 -45.26 -30.92
C LYS A 184 -30.33 -45.06 -29.47
N VAL A 185 -30.30 -46.11 -28.64
CA VAL A 185 -30.64 -46.02 -27.21
C VAL A 185 -29.59 -45.20 -26.45
N ILE A 186 -28.30 -45.46 -26.69
CA ILE A 186 -27.21 -44.72 -26.03
C ILE A 186 -27.25 -43.23 -26.43
N SER A 187 -27.50 -42.90 -27.70
CA SER A 187 -27.66 -41.52 -28.18
C SER A 187 -28.82 -40.79 -27.51
N ARG A 188 -29.97 -41.44 -27.33
CA ARG A 188 -31.09 -40.86 -26.57
C ARG A 188 -30.71 -40.58 -25.12
N ASN A 189 -30.03 -41.53 -24.49
CA ASN A 189 -29.55 -41.34 -23.13
C ASN A 189 -28.51 -40.20 -23.06
N LEU A 190 -27.60 -40.10 -24.04
CA LEU A 190 -26.63 -39.00 -24.12
C LEU A 190 -27.35 -37.63 -24.12
N ASN A 191 -28.41 -37.47 -24.91
CA ASN A 191 -29.20 -36.23 -24.92
C ASN A 191 -29.83 -35.91 -23.55
N LEU A 192 -30.32 -36.93 -22.83
CA LEU A 192 -30.82 -36.73 -21.46
C LEU A 192 -29.70 -36.30 -20.49
N PHE A 193 -28.49 -36.84 -20.66
CA PHE A 193 -27.33 -36.43 -19.85
C PHE A 193 -26.89 -35.01 -20.15
N ILE A 194 -26.95 -34.55 -21.40
CA ILE A 194 -26.69 -33.14 -21.75
C ILE A 194 -27.68 -32.23 -21.02
N LEU A 195 -28.98 -32.56 -20.99
CA LEU A 195 -29.96 -31.77 -20.26
C LEU A 195 -29.70 -31.74 -18.74
N LYS A 196 -29.29 -32.87 -18.17
CA LYS A 196 -28.89 -32.95 -16.75
C LYS A 196 -27.64 -32.12 -16.47
N TYR A 197 -26.64 -32.20 -17.34
CA TYR A 197 -25.42 -31.40 -17.25
C TYR A 197 -25.74 -29.91 -17.28
N ASN A 198 -26.52 -29.45 -18.26
CA ASN A 198 -26.91 -28.03 -18.35
C ASN A 198 -27.63 -27.55 -17.08
N LYS A 199 -28.52 -28.38 -16.52
CA LYS A 199 -29.24 -28.05 -15.29
C LYS A 199 -28.30 -27.96 -14.09
N GLU A 200 -27.34 -28.86 -13.95
CA GLU A 200 -26.38 -28.79 -12.84
C GLU A 200 -25.33 -27.70 -13.00
N VAL A 201 -24.86 -27.44 -14.22
CA VAL A 201 -24.01 -26.26 -14.49
C VAL A 201 -24.75 -24.99 -14.12
N GLN A 202 -26.01 -24.84 -14.53
CA GLN A 202 -26.81 -23.66 -14.17
C GLN A 202 -26.95 -23.49 -12.66
N LYS A 203 -27.21 -24.57 -11.93
CA LYS A 203 -27.28 -24.53 -10.45
C LYS A 203 -25.93 -24.19 -9.82
N ALA A 204 -24.84 -24.76 -10.32
CA ALA A 204 -23.49 -24.46 -9.85
C ALA A 204 -23.12 -23.00 -10.13
N THR A 205 -23.43 -22.47 -11.30
CA THR A 205 -23.23 -21.05 -11.63
C THR A 205 -24.03 -20.13 -10.70
N GLU A 206 -25.30 -20.45 -10.43
CA GLU A 206 -26.12 -19.67 -9.49
C GLU A 206 -25.56 -19.77 -8.05
N ALA A 207 -25.09 -20.94 -7.64
CA ALA A 207 -24.40 -21.11 -6.36
C ALA A 207 -23.13 -20.26 -6.29
N PHE A 208 -22.27 -20.29 -7.32
CA PHE A 208 -21.05 -19.49 -7.38
C PHE A 208 -21.34 -18.00 -7.34
N LYS A 209 -22.39 -17.52 -8.01
CA LYS A 209 -22.81 -16.13 -7.95
C LYS A 209 -23.26 -15.70 -6.55
N ASN A 210 -24.01 -16.57 -5.86
CA ASN A 210 -24.44 -16.33 -4.49
C ASN A 210 -23.25 -16.35 -3.52
N LEU A 211 -22.30 -17.27 -3.71
CA LEU A 211 -21.05 -17.29 -2.96
C LEU A 211 -20.28 -15.99 -3.18
N ASP A 212 -20.04 -15.58 -4.43
CA ASP A 212 -19.31 -14.35 -4.76
C ASP A 212 -19.93 -13.09 -4.11
N THR A 213 -21.26 -13.02 -4.07
CA THR A 213 -21.97 -11.90 -3.42
C THR A 213 -21.77 -11.93 -1.90
N LYS A 214 -21.94 -13.09 -1.27
CA LYS A 214 -21.74 -13.25 0.18
C LYS A 214 -20.30 -12.95 0.57
N ARG A 215 -19.36 -13.51 -0.17
CA ARG A 215 -17.92 -13.34 -0.02
C ARG A 215 -17.48 -11.90 -0.10
N SER A 216 -17.90 -11.19 -1.15
CA SER A 216 -17.64 -9.76 -1.31
C SER A 216 -18.15 -8.96 -0.12
N GLN A 217 -19.32 -9.30 0.42
CA GLN A 217 -19.86 -8.65 1.60
C GLN A 217 -19.06 -8.96 2.87
N ILE A 218 -18.59 -10.20 3.04
CA ILE A 218 -17.77 -10.61 4.19
C ILE A 218 -16.42 -9.89 4.17
N ILE A 219 -15.75 -9.85 3.02
CA ILE A 219 -14.48 -9.14 2.85
C ILE A 219 -14.67 -7.63 3.10
N LEU A 220 -15.73 -7.04 2.56
CA LEU A 220 -16.05 -5.63 2.80
C LEU A 220 -16.28 -5.36 4.29
N ASN A 221 -17.09 -6.16 4.96
CA ASN A 221 -17.36 -6.02 6.39
C ASN A 221 -16.07 -6.16 7.20
N PHE A 222 -15.22 -7.13 6.86
CA PHE A 222 -13.93 -7.33 7.51
C PHE A 222 -13.01 -6.10 7.41
N ILE A 223 -12.91 -5.50 6.21
CA ILE A 223 -12.13 -4.27 6.01
C ILE A 223 -12.70 -3.10 6.80
N LEU A 224 -14.04 -2.94 6.79
CA LEU A 224 -14.73 -1.89 7.54
C LEU A 224 -14.56 -2.06 9.05
N ASP A 225 -14.62 -3.29 9.56
CA ASP A 225 -14.43 -3.60 10.97
C ASP A 225 -12.99 -3.30 11.41
N ILE A 226 -11.97 -3.62 10.60
CA ILE A 226 -10.57 -3.23 10.87
C ILE A 226 -10.44 -1.71 10.90
N SER A 227 -11.03 -1.02 9.93
CA SER A 227 -10.98 0.44 9.86
C SER A 227 -11.65 1.10 11.07
N THR A 228 -12.78 0.55 11.50
CA THR A 228 -13.53 1.03 12.68
C THR A 228 -12.70 0.82 13.94
N GLU A 229 -12.07 -0.34 14.09
CA GLU A 229 -11.23 -0.64 15.26
C GLU A 229 -10.02 0.31 15.35
N TYR A 230 -9.43 0.65 14.21
CA TYR A 230 -8.36 1.65 14.15
C TYR A 230 -8.85 3.05 14.54
N GLU A 231 -10.00 3.47 14.01
CA GLU A 231 -10.59 4.78 14.32
C GLU A 231 -10.98 4.90 15.80
N ASP A 232 -11.56 3.85 16.37
CA ASP A 232 -11.95 3.79 17.78
C ASP A 232 -10.73 3.78 18.70
N SER A 233 -9.68 3.02 18.34
CA SER A 233 -8.39 3.06 19.05
C SER A 233 -7.78 4.45 19.02
N PHE A 234 -7.84 5.14 17.88
CA PHE A 234 -7.34 6.51 17.74
C PHE A 234 -8.15 7.53 18.56
N LYS A 235 -9.49 7.44 18.56
CA LYS A 235 -10.37 8.27 19.39
C LYS A 235 -10.08 8.08 20.88
N ASN A 236 -9.93 6.82 21.31
CA ASN A 236 -9.58 6.48 22.69
C ASN A 236 -8.23 7.06 23.09
N TYR A 237 -7.20 6.84 22.27
CA TYR A 237 -5.87 7.43 22.48
C TYR A 237 -5.93 8.94 22.64
N THR A 238 -6.65 9.64 21.75
CA THR A 238 -6.78 11.10 21.80
C THR A 238 -7.49 11.57 23.07
N SER A 239 -8.55 10.86 23.49
CA SER A 239 -9.27 11.16 24.73
C SER A 239 -8.38 10.97 25.96
N VAL A 240 -7.64 9.86 26.04
CA VAL A 240 -6.73 9.60 27.16
C VAL A 240 -5.58 10.60 27.17
N TYR A 241 -5.00 10.93 26.01
CA TYR A 241 -3.97 11.96 25.91
C TYR A 241 -4.46 13.32 26.42
N LYS A 242 -5.71 13.69 26.10
CA LYS A 242 -6.33 14.91 26.62
C LYS A 242 -6.48 14.85 28.14
N ALA A 243 -7.00 13.75 28.69
CA ALA A 243 -7.16 13.56 30.12
C ALA A 243 -5.82 13.57 30.88
N ILE A 244 -4.80 12.91 30.33
CA ILE A 244 -3.42 12.95 30.84
C ILE A 244 -2.91 14.39 30.80
N THR A 245 -3.07 15.09 29.68
CA THR A 245 -2.62 16.47 29.56
C THR A 245 -3.32 17.39 30.57
N GLU A 246 -4.62 17.24 30.80
CA GLU A 246 -5.38 17.96 31.85
C GLU A 246 -4.91 17.61 33.27
N LYS A 247 -4.59 16.34 33.55
CA LYS A 247 -4.03 15.88 34.83
C LYS A 247 -2.68 16.55 35.14
N TYR A 248 -1.84 16.74 34.14
CA TYR A 248 -0.47 17.24 34.30
C TYR A 248 -0.27 18.72 33.89
N SER A 249 -1.28 19.41 33.33
CA SER A 249 -1.19 20.82 32.89
C SER A 249 -1.46 21.86 33.98
N LYS A 250 -1.81 21.43 35.20
CA LYS A 250 -1.96 22.36 36.32
C LYS A 250 -0.61 23.08 36.59
N PRO A 251 -0.56 24.43 36.56
CA PRO A 251 0.68 25.21 36.50
C PRO A 251 1.62 25.07 37.71
N GLN A 252 1.16 24.45 38.80
CA GLN A 252 2.01 24.16 39.96
C GLN A 252 3.01 23.01 39.73
N ASN A 253 2.91 22.26 38.63
CA ASN A 253 3.69 21.02 38.39
C ASN A 253 4.63 21.06 37.17
N VAL A 254 4.87 22.23 36.56
CA VAL A 254 5.79 22.35 35.42
C VAL A 254 6.98 23.19 35.83
N LEU A 255 8.08 22.52 36.20
CA LEU A 255 9.34 23.18 36.53
C LEU A 255 9.89 23.84 35.27
N THR A 256 10.09 25.16 35.29
CA THR A 256 10.79 25.82 34.20
C THR A 256 12.28 25.45 34.27
N GLY A 257 12.99 25.52 33.14
CA GLY A 257 14.45 25.33 33.14
C GLY A 257 15.16 26.30 34.11
N GLU A 258 14.58 27.49 34.30
CA GLU A 258 15.05 28.48 35.25
C GLU A 258 14.88 28.03 36.71
N ASP A 259 13.74 27.44 37.06
CA ASP A 259 13.49 26.89 38.40
C ASP A 259 14.46 25.75 38.72
N TYR A 260 14.75 24.89 37.73
CA TYR A 260 15.72 23.80 37.90
C TYR A 260 17.12 24.33 38.15
N VAL A 261 17.56 25.30 37.34
CA VAL A 261 18.90 25.90 37.46
C VAL A 261 19.03 26.67 38.78
N LYS A 262 18.03 27.47 39.16
CA LYS A 262 18.01 28.19 40.44
C LYS A 262 18.12 27.25 41.62
N TRP A 263 17.34 26.17 41.62
CA TRP A 263 17.40 25.17 42.67
C TRP A 263 18.75 24.41 42.68
N PHE A 264 19.27 24.00 41.52
CA PHE A 264 20.57 23.31 41.41
C PHE A 264 21.73 24.18 41.93
N ILE A 265 21.73 25.47 41.59
CA ILE A 265 22.70 26.45 42.08
C ILE A 265 22.66 26.56 43.60
N HIS A 266 21.45 26.68 44.17
CA HIS A 266 21.25 26.77 45.61
C HIS A 266 21.70 25.48 46.32
N GLU A 267 21.30 24.32 45.83
CA GLU A 267 21.56 23.01 46.44
C GLU A 267 23.05 22.61 46.39
N LYS A 268 23.72 22.84 45.26
CA LYS A 268 25.15 22.56 45.12
C LYS A 268 26.03 23.64 45.73
N ASN A 269 25.42 24.61 46.42
CA ASN A 269 26.12 25.74 47.01
C ASN A 269 27.05 26.42 45.99
N LEU A 270 26.60 26.48 44.73
CA LEU A 270 27.33 27.11 43.63
C LEU A 270 27.18 28.61 43.77
N PHE A 271 27.78 29.17 44.81
CA PHE A 271 27.96 30.59 44.90
C PHE A 271 28.81 31.02 43.71
N ARG A 272 28.36 32.05 42.99
CA ARG A 272 29.23 32.78 42.06
C ARG A 272 30.38 33.37 42.89
N THR A 273 31.46 32.61 43.08
CA THR A 273 32.75 33.22 43.40
C THR A 273 33.04 34.18 42.26
N MET A 274 33.27 35.46 42.57
CA MET A 274 33.56 36.48 41.56
C MET A 274 34.56 35.91 40.55
N LEU A 275 34.16 35.85 39.28
CA LEU A 275 35.10 35.59 38.20
C LEU A 275 36.03 36.78 38.18
N SER A 276 37.17 36.68 38.87
CA SER A 276 38.30 37.58 38.63
C SER A 276 38.64 37.51 37.15
N ASP A 277 38.95 38.64 36.53
CA ASP A 277 39.28 38.79 35.10
C ASP A 277 40.22 37.66 34.62
N ALA A 278 39.62 36.59 34.09
CA ALA A 278 40.35 35.47 33.59
C ALA A 278 40.95 35.90 32.25
N VAL A 279 42.26 36.15 32.24
CA VAL A 279 43.00 36.38 30.99
C VAL A 279 42.81 35.16 30.11
N TYR A 280 42.02 35.33 29.05
CA TYR A 280 41.72 34.28 28.10
C TYR A 280 43.03 33.93 27.37
N LYS A 281 43.67 32.84 27.76
CA LYS A 281 44.70 32.23 26.92
C LYS A 281 43.96 31.50 25.80
N SER A 282 44.14 31.98 24.58
CA SER A 282 43.80 31.25 23.36
C SER A 282 44.57 29.92 23.37
N THR A 283 43.98 28.88 23.93
CA THR A 283 44.40 27.51 23.67
C THR A 283 43.90 27.19 22.27
N GLY A 284 44.81 27.21 21.29
CA GLY A 284 44.54 26.67 19.97
C GLY A 284 44.23 25.19 20.15
N PHE A 285 42.95 24.84 20.15
CA PHE A 285 42.54 23.45 20.06
C PHE A 285 42.94 22.98 18.66
N GLN A 286 44.01 22.17 18.59
CA GLN A 286 44.17 21.27 17.45
C GLN A 286 43.09 20.21 17.61
N PHE A 287 42.03 20.33 16.81
CA PHE A 287 41.11 19.23 16.63
C PHE A 287 41.89 18.11 15.94
N GLU A 288 42.20 17.05 16.68
CA GLU A 288 42.39 15.75 16.03
C GLU A 288 40.99 15.30 15.62
N GLU A 289 40.74 15.26 14.32
CA GLU A 289 39.53 14.63 13.77
C GLU A 289 39.50 13.19 14.26
N ASP A 290 38.57 12.89 15.17
CA ASP A 290 38.32 11.52 15.61
C ASP A 290 37.70 10.75 14.42
N PRO A 291 38.43 9.81 13.80
CA PRO A 291 37.95 9.12 12.60
C PRO A 291 36.70 8.28 12.86
N ASP A 292 36.32 8.05 14.13
CA ASP A 292 35.16 7.24 14.50
C ASP A 292 33.86 8.05 14.63
N ILE A 293 33.91 9.39 14.63
CA ILE A 293 32.72 10.24 14.54
C ILE A 293 32.41 10.49 13.05
N LEU A 294 32.10 9.41 12.34
CA LEU A 294 31.40 9.50 11.07
C LEU A 294 29.95 9.88 11.37
N ILE A 295 29.63 11.17 11.21
CA ILE A 295 28.24 11.60 11.03
C ILE A 295 27.75 10.91 9.75
N ARG A 296 27.15 9.73 9.88
CA ARG A 296 26.51 9.06 8.76
C ARG A 296 25.26 9.86 8.44
N SER A 297 25.29 10.56 7.31
CA SER A 297 24.10 11.13 6.68
C SER A 297 23.00 10.08 6.71
N SER A 298 21.81 10.47 7.18
CA SER A 298 20.63 9.61 7.18
C SER A 298 20.49 8.92 5.83
N HIS A 299 20.38 7.59 5.82
CA HIS A 299 20.20 6.73 4.65
C HIS A 299 18.85 6.94 3.91
N ILE A 300 18.26 8.13 3.99
CA ILE A 300 17.22 8.53 3.07
C ILE A 300 17.97 8.93 1.80
N GLU A 301 17.95 8.07 0.78
CA GLU A 301 18.28 8.43 -0.60
C GLU A 301 17.23 9.43 -1.13
N ALA A 302 17.12 10.59 -0.49
CA ALA A 302 16.52 11.73 -1.13
C ALA A 302 17.54 12.17 -2.17
N ALA A 303 17.21 12.01 -3.46
CA ALA A 303 18.01 12.60 -4.52
C ALA A 303 18.24 14.07 -4.14
N PRO A 304 19.49 14.58 -4.15
CA PRO A 304 19.74 15.99 -3.88
C PRO A 304 18.95 16.81 -4.89
N THR A 305 17.80 17.33 -4.45
CA THR A 305 17.00 18.27 -5.24
C THR A 305 17.70 19.61 -5.13
N ASP A 306 18.59 19.90 -6.07
CA ASP A 306 19.03 21.27 -6.29
C ASP A 306 17.81 22.10 -6.67
N TYR A 307 17.73 23.32 -6.14
CA TYR A 307 16.60 24.22 -6.37
C TYR A 307 16.99 25.26 -7.43
N PRO A 308 16.13 25.53 -8.44
CA PRO A 308 16.41 26.62 -9.36
C PRO A 308 16.49 27.96 -8.63
N ILE A 309 17.47 28.77 -9.03
CA ILE A 309 17.77 30.11 -8.51
C ILE A 309 17.08 31.17 -9.36
N TYR A 310 16.90 30.92 -10.66
CA TYR A 310 16.26 31.85 -11.59
C TYR A 310 15.32 31.13 -12.56
N VAL A 311 14.38 31.87 -13.13
CA VAL A 311 13.54 31.41 -14.25
C VAL A 311 13.87 32.26 -15.47
N ALA A 312 13.99 31.62 -16.62
CA ALA A 312 14.26 32.29 -17.89
C ALA A 312 13.30 31.81 -18.98
N LYS A 313 13.19 32.60 -20.04
CA LYS A 313 12.45 32.26 -21.24
C LYS A 313 13.41 32.10 -22.42
N ALA A 314 13.24 31.05 -23.19
CA ALA A 314 14.04 30.83 -24.40
C ALA A 314 13.73 31.90 -25.46
N LYS A 315 14.77 32.59 -25.93
CA LYS A 315 14.69 33.60 -27.00
C LYS A 315 14.83 32.97 -28.39
N TYR A 316 15.68 31.96 -28.50
CA TYR A 316 15.99 31.26 -29.75
C TYR A 316 15.82 29.75 -29.58
N LYS A 317 15.75 29.04 -30.70
CA LYS A 317 15.83 27.58 -30.71
C LYS A 317 17.27 27.18 -30.44
N PHE A 318 17.47 26.20 -29.57
CA PHE A 318 18.77 25.62 -29.33
C PHE A 318 18.64 24.10 -29.41
N ASP A 319 19.36 23.50 -30.34
CA ASP A 319 19.46 22.05 -30.51
C ASP A 319 20.79 21.59 -29.92
N SER A 320 20.72 20.79 -28.84
CA SER A 320 21.88 20.26 -28.12
C SER A 320 22.75 19.40 -29.04
N LYS A 321 24.07 19.63 -29.01
CA LYS A 321 25.08 18.84 -29.75
C LYS A 321 25.75 17.78 -28.88
N GLY A 322 25.73 17.95 -27.56
CA GLY A 322 26.33 17.04 -26.58
C GLY A 322 25.32 16.46 -25.59
N GLN A 323 25.70 15.38 -24.89
CA GLN A 323 24.86 14.74 -23.86
C GLN A 323 24.67 15.61 -22.60
N THR A 324 25.53 16.62 -22.41
CA THR A 324 25.47 17.56 -21.28
C THR A 324 24.66 18.83 -21.59
N GLU A 325 24.13 18.96 -22.81
CA GLU A 325 23.41 20.15 -23.27
C GLU A 325 21.90 19.92 -23.32
N LEU A 326 21.11 20.94 -23.02
CA LEU A 326 19.64 20.85 -23.00
C LEU A 326 19.04 21.53 -24.23
N SER A 327 18.35 20.77 -25.08
CA SER A 327 17.61 21.30 -26.25
C SER A 327 16.33 22.03 -25.83
N PHE A 328 16.01 23.17 -26.43
CA PHE A 328 14.76 23.93 -26.17
C PHE A 328 14.27 24.74 -27.38
N LEU A 329 12.97 25.05 -27.36
CA LEU A 329 12.30 25.84 -28.39
C LEU A 329 12.11 27.30 -27.92
N PRO A 330 12.01 28.27 -28.85
CA PRO A 330 11.68 29.64 -28.50
C PRO A 330 10.37 29.70 -27.71
N GLY A 331 10.38 30.44 -26.61
CA GLY A 331 9.23 30.57 -25.72
C GLY A 331 9.16 29.56 -24.57
N ASP A 332 9.97 28.50 -24.58
CA ASP A 332 10.07 27.54 -23.48
C ASP A 332 10.46 28.27 -22.17
N THR A 333 9.86 27.83 -21.06
CA THR A 333 10.26 28.27 -19.71
C THR A 333 11.37 27.34 -19.20
N LEU A 334 12.46 27.94 -18.75
CA LEU A 334 13.67 27.25 -18.31
C LEU A 334 14.01 27.65 -16.88
N TYR A 335 14.33 26.68 -16.05
CA TYR A 335 14.70 26.87 -14.64
C TYR A 335 16.21 26.75 -14.51
N LEU A 336 16.88 27.80 -14.02
CA LEU A 336 18.34 27.91 -13.94
C LEU A 336 18.82 27.60 -12.52
N TYR A 337 19.86 26.78 -12.40
CA TYR A 337 20.43 26.35 -11.11
C TYR A 337 21.74 27.07 -10.76
N GLU A 338 22.22 27.92 -11.66
CA GLU A 338 23.43 28.70 -11.48
C GLU A 338 23.14 30.17 -11.77
N LYS A 339 23.95 31.04 -11.18
CA LYS A 339 23.94 32.46 -11.56
C LYS A 339 24.31 32.58 -13.03
N PRO A 340 23.58 33.41 -13.83
CA PRO A 340 23.89 33.61 -15.23
C PRO A 340 25.35 34.01 -15.43
N SER A 341 26.18 33.05 -15.86
CA SER A 341 27.58 33.26 -16.21
C SER A 341 27.71 33.63 -17.69
N GLN A 342 28.88 34.10 -18.11
CA GLN A 342 29.05 34.74 -19.42
C GLN A 342 28.86 33.80 -20.63
N MET A 343 28.79 32.46 -20.50
CA MET A 343 28.59 31.60 -21.67
C MET A 343 27.57 30.46 -21.50
N TRP A 344 27.67 29.63 -20.45
CA TRP A 344 26.81 28.46 -20.27
C TRP A 344 26.24 28.41 -18.86
N ILE A 345 25.00 27.95 -18.74
CA ILE A 345 24.24 27.93 -17.49
C ILE A 345 23.56 26.58 -17.35
N LEU A 346 23.67 25.96 -16.18
CA LEU A 346 22.94 24.73 -15.87
C LEU A 346 21.43 24.99 -15.70
N ALA A 347 20.60 24.24 -16.43
CA ALA A 347 19.17 24.48 -16.50
C ALA A 347 18.32 23.19 -16.61
N SER A 348 17.00 23.35 -16.47
CA SER A 348 15.99 22.30 -16.69
C SER A 348 14.70 22.85 -17.29
N LYS A 349 13.91 22.00 -17.93
CA LYS A 349 12.54 22.32 -18.38
C LYS A 349 11.46 22.08 -17.33
N ASN A 350 11.68 21.14 -16.42
CA ASN A 350 10.68 20.70 -15.45
C ASN A 350 10.82 21.34 -14.06
N GLY A 351 11.95 21.99 -13.76
CA GLY A 351 12.20 22.66 -12.48
C GLY A 351 12.35 21.70 -11.30
N GLN A 352 12.56 20.40 -11.55
CA GLN A 352 12.68 19.37 -10.51
C GLN A 352 14.14 18.99 -10.25
N TYR A 353 14.95 18.91 -11.30
CA TYR A 353 16.36 18.58 -11.22
C TYR A 353 17.12 19.20 -12.42
N PRO A 354 18.42 19.51 -12.28
CA PRO A 354 19.25 19.97 -13.39
C PRO A 354 19.28 18.96 -14.54
N GLN A 355 19.03 19.40 -15.77
CA GLN A 355 18.97 18.52 -16.95
C GLN A 355 20.16 18.70 -17.89
N GLY A 356 20.71 19.91 -18.00
CA GLY A 356 21.86 20.18 -18.86
C GLY A 356 22.16 21.67 -19.01
N TYR A 357 23.28 21.96 -19.67
CA TYR A 357 23.75 23.32 -19.90
C TYR A 357 23.09 23.95 -21.13
N ILE A 358 22.84 25.25 -21.03
CA ILE A 358 22.28 26.07 -22.11
C ILE A 358 23.10 27.36 -22.30
N PRO A 359 23.17 27.92 -23.51
CA PRO A 359 23.90 29.17 -23.74
C PRO A 359 23.15 30.36 -23.16
N SER A 360 23.82 31.18 -22.37
CA SER A 360 23.23 32.34 -21.69
C SER A 360 22.67 33.39 -22.67
N SER A 361 23.25 33.48 -23.87
CA SER A 361 22.80 34.38 -24.94
C SER A 361 21.48 33.98 -25.60
N ALA A 362 21.02 32.74 -25.40
CA ALA A 362 19.79 32.22 -26.00
C ALA A 362 18.56 32.34 -25.11
N ILE A 363 18.70 32.92 -23.92
CA ILE A 363 17.63 33.04 -22.93
C ILE A 363 17.45 34.50 -22.48
N THR A 364 16.29 34.78 -21.89
CA THR A 364 15.98 36.05 -21.23
C THR A 364 15.48 35.74 -19.83
N ILE A 365 16.20 36.21 -18.81
CA ILE A 365 15.84 35.96 -17.41
C ILE A 365 14.54 36.71 -17.10
N LEU A 366 13.60 36.02 -16.47
CA LEU A 366 12.37 36.60 -15.97
C LEU A 366 12.60 37.02 -14.53
N GLU A 367 12.46 38.31 -14.22
CA GLU A 367 12.49 38.84 -12.84
C GLU A 367 11.20 38.49 -12.08
N LYS A 368 10.82 37.21 -12.09
CA LYS A 368 9.65 36.69 -11.38
C LYS A 368 10.09 35.97 -10.13
N LYS A 369 9.34 36.18 -9.05
CA LYS A 369 9.49 35.39 -7.83
C LYS A 369 8.92 34.00 -8.05
N PHE A 370 9.48 33.00 -7.39
CA PHE A 370 8.95 31.64 -7.39
C PHE A 370 8.70 31.17 -5.97
N CYS A 371 7.89 30.14 -5.84
CA CYS A 371 7.58 29.51 -4.57
C CYS A 371 7.46 28.00 -4.73
N TYR A 372 7.59 27.28 -3.61
CA TYR A 372 7.39 25.84 -3.55
C TYR A 372 6.13 25.50 -2.79
N SER A 373 5.35 24.56 -3.32
CA SER A 373 4.19 24.03 -2.60
C SER A 373 4.61 23.11 -1.46
N LEU A 374 3.98 23.28 -0.30
CA LEU A 374 4.16 22.43 0.89
C LEU A 374 3.15 21.29 0.96
N VAL A 375 2.08 21.36 0.16
CA VAL A 375 0.89 20.50 0.29
C VAL A 375 0.48 19.92 -1.06
N SER A 376 -0.33 18.88 -1.02
CA SER A 376 -0.99 18.30 -2.19
C SER A 376 -2.42 18.80 -2.28
N LYS A 377 -2.80 19.41 -3.41
CA LYS A 377 -4.17 19.84 -3.70
C LYS A 377 -4.51 19.56 -5.15
N ALA A 378 -5.70 19.01 -5.37
CA ALA A 378 -6.22 18.82 -6.71
C ALA A 378 -6.59 20.17 -7.35
N TYR A 379 -6.73 20.20 -8.67
CA TYR A 379 -7.31 21.35 -9.38
C TYR A 379 -8.76 21.55 -8.94
N ASP A 380 -9.11 22.81 -8.61
CA ASP A 380 -10.47 23.17 -8.22
C ASP A 380 -10.81 24.57 -8.73
N ASN A 381 -11.57 24.63 -9.83
CA ASN A 381 -12.03 25.86 -10.47
C ASN A 381 -10.87 26.85 -10.75
N ASP A 382 -10.74 27.87 -9.90
CA ASP A 382 -9.71 28.90 -9.97
C ASP A 382 -8.37 28.48 -9.35
N TYR A 383 -8.33 27.41 -8.54
CA TYR A 383 -7.15 26.97 -7.81
C TYR A 383 -6.31 25.99 -8.62
N LEU A 384 -5.01 26.24 -8.61
CA LEU A 384 -4.01 25.43 -9.30
C LEU A 384 -3.79 24.12 -8.54
N GLY A 385 -3.81 22.99 -9.25
CA GLY A 385 -3.40 21.72 -8.66
C GLY A 385 -1.90 21.72 -8.38
N ILE A 386 -1.52 21.43 -7.13
CA ILE A 386 -0.15 21.51 -6.61
C ILE A 386 0.21 20.23 -5.87
N ALA A 387 1.50 19.89 -5.85
CA ALA A 387 2.05 18.76 -5.09
C ALA A 387 3.23 19.24 -4.24
N PRO A 388 3.55 18.59 -3.11
CA PRO A 388 4.69 18.97 -2.28
C PRO A 388 5.99 19.03 -3.09
N GLY A 389 6.76 20.11 -2.93
CA GLY A 389 8.00 20.35 -3.66
C GLY A 389 7.84 20.88 -5.10
N MET A 390 6.61 21.11 -5.58
CA MET A 390 6.39 21.69 -6.90
C MET A 390 6.82 23.16 -6.94
N CYS A 391 7.75 23.51 -7.84
CA CYS A 391 8.16 24.88 -8.12
C CYS A 391 7.10 25.62 -8.95
N LEU A 392 6.70 26.80 -8.49
CA LEU A 392 5.65 27.62 -9.07
C LEU A 392 6.18 29.02 -9.34
N VAL A 393 5.87 29.58 -10.51
CA VAL A 393 6.22 30.96 -10.85
C VAL A 393 5.10 31.89 -10.38
N ILE A 394 5.39 32.85 -9.50
CA ILE A 394 4.42 33.83 -9.03
C ILE A 394 4.23 34.90 -10.10
N GLU A 395 3.02 34.94 -10.67
CA GLU A 395 2.62 35.90 -11.70
C GLU A 395 2.03 37.17 -11.09
N ASN A 396 1.24 37.02 -10.03
CA ASN A 396 0.59 38.15 -9.35
C ASN A 396 0.28 37.83 -7.88
N ASN A 397 0.15 38.85 -7.05
CA ASN A 397 -0.18 38.77 -5.63
C ASN A 397 -1.59 39.34 -5.38
N LEU A 398 -2.53 38.48 -5.00
CA LEU A 398 -3.94 38.81 -4.77
C LEU A 398 -4.30 38.56 -3.30
N GLY A 399 -3.91 39.47 -2.40
CA GLY A 399 -4.29 39.40 -0.99
C GLY A 399 -3.75 38.14 -0.31
N ASP A 400 -4.62 37.18 -0.02
CA ASP A 400 -4.28 35.90 0.64
C ASP A 400 -3.84 34.79 -0.32
N THR A 401 -3.80 35.09 -1.62
CA THR A 401 -3.44 34.13 -2.67
C THR A 401 -2.39 34.69 -3.64
N TYR A 402 -1.64 33.81 -4.27
CA TYR A 402 -0.83 34.10 -5.46
C TYR A 402 -1.53 33.57 -6.70
N ILE A 403 -1.44 34.28 -7.82
CA ILE A 403 -1.62 33.67 -9.13
C ILE A 403 -0.28 33.06 -9.49
N CYS A 404 -0.25 31.74 -9.65
CA CYS A 404 0.95 30.98 -9.96
C CYS A 404 0.82 30.27 -11.30
N THR A 405 1.94 30.10 -12.01
CA THR A 405 2.07 29.20 -13.16
C THR A 405 2.83 27.95 -12.73
N ASN A 406 2.29 26.75 -12.98
CA ASN A 406 3.01 25.50 -12.70
C ASN A 406 3.98 25.11 -13.84
N PRO A 407 4.82 24.07 -13.69
CA PRO A 407 5.75 23.65 -14.74
C PRO A 407 5.08 23.17 -16.04
N GLN A 408 3.78 22.86 -16.02
CA GLN A 408 3.01 22.50 -17.21
C GLN A 408 2.47 23.74 -17.95
N GLY A 409 2.78 24.95 -17.48
CA GLY A 409 2.29 26.21 -18.05
C GLY A 409 0.85 26.57 -17.68
N LYS A 410 0.22 25.83 -16.75
CA LYS A 410 -1.14 26.14 -16.28
C LYS A 410 -1.10 27.20 -15.18
N GLN A 411 -2.04 28.13 -15.25
CA GLN A 411 -2.18 29.22 -14.29
C GLN A 411 -3.37 29.01 -13.36
N GLY A 412 -3.23 29.39 -12.10
CA GLY A 412 -4.30 29.35 -11.11
C GLY A 412 -3.91 29.97 -9.77
N LYS A 413 -4.87 30.09 -8.87
CA LYS A 413 -4.69 30.63 -7.52
C LYS A 413 -4.05 29.57 -6.60
N VAL A 414 -3.15 30.02 -5.72
CA VAL A 414 -2.55 29.21 -4.66
C VAL A 414 -2.54 30.04 -3.38
N LYS A 415 -2.95 29.47 -2.23
CA LYS A 415 -2.96 30.22 -0.97
C LYS A 415 -1.55 30.45 -0.47
N LYS A 416 -1.28 31.62 0.13
CA LYS A 416 0.05 31.94 0.69
C LYS A 416 0.48 30.97 1.77
N SER A 417 -0.46 30.43 2.54
CA SER A 417 -0.21 29.42 3.57
C SER A 417 0.29 28.08 3.01
N ASP A 418 0.07 27.82 1.73
CA ASP A 418 0.38 26.53 1.09
C ASP A 418 1.77 26.52 0.45
N VAL A 419 2.47 27.66 0.42
CA VAL A 419 3.72 27.83 -0.32
C VAL A 419 4.80 28.56 0.47
N VAL A 420 6.06 28.28 0.16
CA VAL A 420 7.23 29.03 0.67
C VAL A 420 7.86 29.78 -0.49
N ILE A 421 8.00 31.11 -0.34
CA ILE A 421 8.65 31.97 -1.34
C ILE A 421 10.17 31.83 -1.20
N CYS A 422 10.86 31.76 -2.33
CA CYS A 422 12.33 31.75 -2.39
C CYS A 422 12.92 33.10 -2.77
#